data_AF-A0A7C8YHQ9-F1
#
_entry.id   AF-A0A7C8YHQ9-F1
#
_cell.length_a   1.000
_cell.length_b   1.000
_cell.length_c   1.000
_cell.angle_alpha   90.00
_cell.angle_beta   90.00
_cell.angle_gamma   90.00
#
_symmetry.space_group_name_H-M   'P 1'
#
loop_
_entity.id
_entity.type
_entity.pdbx_description
1 polymer ?
#
loop_
_entity_poly.entity_id
_entity_poly.type
_entity_poly.pdbx_seq_one_letter_code
_entity_poly.pdbx_strand_id
1 'polypeptide(L)'
;SSYVDPTDHDDSDGPISRVPVAVERRPAKKRGRRPSPCEGPGAAVNHVEAERQRREKMNNRFYALRSVVPTVSRMDKASLLADAVAYITELKGKVDSLESQLQIMRELRYNTNNNNNNKKSMKMSEMLSSVVSDDQSTTTGQTS
;
A
#
# COMPACT_ATOMS: atom_id res chain seq x y z
N SER A 1 -5.64 -9.01 36.86
CA SER A 1 -5.97 -9.59 35.55
C SER A 1 -4.68 -9.66 34.75
N SER A 2 -4.03 -10.82 34.72
CA SER A 2 -2.71 -11.01 34.11
C SER A 2 -2.88 -11.38 32.64
N TYR A 3 -2.58 -10.43 31.77
CA TYR A 3 -2.55 -10.58 30.32
C TYR A 3 -1.34 -11.46 29.95
N VAL A 4 -1.56 -12.57 29.24
CA VAL A 4 -0.49 -13.45 28.75
C VAL A 4 -0.43 -13.30 27.25
N ASP A 5 0.65 -12.68 26.77
CA ASP A 5 0.93 -12.42 25.36
C ASP A 5 1.45 -13.70 24.68
N PRO A 6 0.80 -14.24 23.64
CA PRO A 6 1.30 -15.38 22.88
C PRO A 6 2.05 -14.90 21.63
N THR A 7 3.19 -14.24 21.82
CA THR A 7 4.11 -13.91 20.72
C THR A 7 5.54 -14.35 21.03
N ASP A 8 5.76 -15.66 21.13
CA ASP A 8 7.10 -16.27 21.05
C ASP A 8 7.06 -17.53 20.17
N HIS A 9 7.19 -17.33 18.86
CA HIS A 9 7.73 -18.34 17.94
C HIS A 9 8.89 -17.67 17.19
N ASP A 10 10.02 -17.67 17.89
CA ASP A 10 11.34 -17.30 17.41
C ASP A 10 11.90 -18.51 16.65
N ASP A 11 11.93 -18.43 15.31
CA ASP A 11 12.77 -19.30 14.49
C ASP A 11 13.44 -18.42 13.41
N SER A 12 14.69 -18.10 13.72
CA SER A 12 15.67 -17.32 12.98
C SER A 12 15.79 -17.67 11.48
N ASP A 13 15.47 -16.72 10.61
CA ASP A 13 15.93 -16.70 9.22
C ASP A 13 17.43 -16.30 9.19
N GLY A 14 18.32 -17.27 9.10
CA GLY A 14 19.76 -17.03 8.93
C GLY A 14 20.09 -16.49 7.52
N PRO A 15 20.99 -15.49 7.37
CA PRO A 15 21.27 -14.89 6.07
C PRO A 15 22.25 -15.74 5.25
N ILE A 16 21.85 -16.17 4.05
CA ILE A 16 22.78 -16.73 3.05
C ILE A 16 23.36 -15.58 2.23
N SER A 17 24.62 -15.22 2.49
CA SER A 17 25.41 -14.38 1.60
C SER A 17 26.88 -14.85 1.56
N ARG A 18 27.33 -15.15 0.34
CA ARG A 18 28.72 -15.26 -0.17
C ARG A 18 29.46 -16.61 -0.03
N VAL A 19 29.56 -17.31 -1.15
CA VAL A 19 30.70 -18.19 -1.56
C VAL A 19 31.89 -17.32 -2.04
N PRO A 20 33.13 -17.83 -2.26
CA PRO A 20 33.68 -19.20 -2.16
C PRO A 20 35.07 -19.31 -1.45
N VAL A 21 35.60 -20.54 -1.27
CA VAL A 21 36.98 -21.02 -1.62
C VAL A 21 37.29 -22.36 -0.90
N ALA A 22 37.95 -23.25 -1.64
CA ALA A 22 38.22 -24.67 -1.39
C ALA A 22 39.15 -24.99 -0.20
N VAL A 23 39.00 -26.19 0.39
CA VAL A 23 40.05 -27.22 0.62
C VAL A 23 39.45 -28.54 1.13
N GLU A 24 39.69 -29.56 0.30
CA GLU A 24 39.88 -31.02 0.48
C GLU A 24 39.46 -31.82 1.75
N ARG A 25 38.57 -32.80 1.49
CA ARG A 25 38.44 -34.20 1.98
C ARG A 25 38.66 -34.55 3.47
N ARG A 26 37.59 -35.06 4.11
CA ARG A 26 37.65 -36.08 5.19
C ARG A 26 36.50 -37.11 5.07
N PRO A 27 36.73 -38.38 5.48
CA PRO A 27 36.04 -39.56 4.95
C PRO A 27 34.68 -39.86 5.61
N ALA A 28 33.85 -40.58 4.86
CA ALA A 28 32.51 -41.04 5.22
C ALA A 28 32.43 -41.65 6.63
N LYS A 29 31.86 -40.90 7.58
CA LYS A 29 31.39 -41.45 8.85
C LYS A 29 29.94 -41.89 8.70
N LYS A 30 29.79 -43.22 8.60
CA LYS A 30 28.65 -44.06 8.98
C LYS A 30 27.33 -43.30 9.04
N ARG A 31 26.52 -43.49 7.99
CA ARG A 31 25.07 -43.26 7.98
C ARG A 31 24.51 -43.74 9.32
N GLY A 32 24.31 -42.80 10.24
CA GLY A 32 23.52 -43.03 11.43
C GLY A 32 22.18 -43.52 10.92
N ARG A 33 21.79 -44.72 11.35
CA ARG A 33 20.45 -45.25 11.23
C ARG A 33 19.46 -44.09 11.25
N ARG A 34 18.79 -43.84 10.13
CA ARG A 34 17.45 -43.29 10.24
C ARG A 34 16.73 -44.25 11.18
N PRO A 35 16.16 -43.79 12.32
CA PRO A 35 15.09 -44.58 12.88
C PRO A 35 14.10 -44.72 11.72
N SER A 36 13.88 -45.96 11.28
CA SER A 36 12.73 -46.32 10.47
C SER A 36 11.55 -45.51 10.97
N PRO A 37 10.71 -44.89 10.12
CA PRO A 37 9.45 -44.35 10.59
C PRO A 37 8.77 -45.49 11.33
N CYS A 38 8.82 -45.46 12.65
CA CYS A 38 8.12 -46.40 13.47
C CYS A 38 6.68 -46.08 13.17
N GLU A 39 6.05 -46.93 12.36
CA GLU A 39 4.61 -47.05 12.19
C GLU A 39 4.00 -47.54 13.52
N GLY A 40 4.31 -46.81 14.59
CA GLY A 40 3.78 -47.00 15.92
C GLY A 40 2.64 -46.02 16.16
N PRO A 41 1.66 -46.35 17.01
CA PRO A 41 0.47 -45.54 17.27
C PRO A 41 0.76 -44.06 17.60
N GLY A 42 1.91 -43.76 18.24
CA GLY A 42 2.31 -42.39 18.58
C GLY A 42 2.66 -41.49 17.38
N ALA A 43 3.16 -42.04 16.27
CA ALA A 43 3.40 -41.25 15.05
C ALA A 43 2.07 -40.86 14.37
N ALA A 44 1.06 -41.72 14.47
CA ALA A 44 -0.28 -41.43 13.98
C ALA A 44 -1.00 -40.39 14.85
N VAL A 45 -0.85 -40.44 16.19
CA VAL A 45 -1.40 -39.42 17.11
C VAL A 45 -0.79 -38.04 16.83
N ASN A 46 0.53 -37.97 16.65
CA ASN A 46 1.22 -36.72 16.29
C ASN A 46 0.78 -36.20 14.91
N HIS A 47 0.49 -37.09 13.95
CA HIS A 47 -0.02 -36.70 12.63
C HIS A 47 -1.44 -36.10 12.72
N VAL A 48 -2.32 -36.69 13.54
CA VAL A 48 -3.67 -36.17 13.79
C VAL A 48 -3.62 -34.80 14.45
N GLU A 49 -2.75 -34.61 15.45
CA GLU A 49 -2.55 -33.32 16.11
C GLU A 49 -1.97 -32.27 15.15
N ALA A 50 -0.96 -32.63 14.34
CA ALA A 50 -0.39 -31.75 13.33
C ALA A 50 -1.44 -31.31 12.29
N GLU A 51 -2.29 -32.21 11.81
CA GLU A 51 -3.37 -31.86 10.88
C GLU A 51 -4.46 -31.02 11.54
N ARG A 52 -4.79 -31.27 12.82
CA ARG A 52 -5.68 -30.40 13.59
C ARG A 52 -5.14 -28.96 13.65
N GLN A 53 -3.88 -28.78 14.04
CA GLN A 53 -3.26 -27.44 14.10
C GLN A 53 -3.23 -26.76 12.74
N ARG A 54 -2.96 -27.51 11.66
CA ARG A 54 -3.03 -26.98 10.28
C ARG A 54 -4.42 -26.46 9.95
N ARG A 55 -5.48 -27.19 10.31
CA ARG A 55 -6.87 -26.77 10.08
C ARG A 55 -7.27 -25.57 10.94
N GLU A 56 -6.86 -25.54 12.20
CA GLU A 56 -7.09 -24.42 13.10
C GLU A 56 -6.41 -23.15 12.59
N LYS A 57 -5.13 -23.23 12.21
CA LYS A 57 -4.38 -22.13 11.60
C LYS A 57 -5.07 -21.60 10.33
N MET A 58 -5.54 -22.50 9.47
CA MET A 58 -6.31 -22.12 8.29
C MET A 58 -7.62 -21.41 8.67
N ASN A 59 -8.39 -21.95 9.59
CA ASN A 59 -9.66 -21.36 10.00
C ASN A 59 -9.48 -20.01 10.69
N ASN A 60 -8.42 -19.82 11.48
CA ASN A 60 -8.07 -18.54 12.08
C ASN A 60 -7.86 -17.46 11.00
N ARG A 61 -7.20 -17.79 9.89
CA ARG A 61 -7.05 -16.88 8.74
C ARG A 61 -8.40 -16.50 8.11
N PHE A 62 -9.34 -17.45 8.00
CA PHE A 62 -10.69 -17.16 7.52
C PHE A 62 -11.46 -16.23 8.46
N TYR A 63 -11.32 -16.39 9.79
CA TYR A 63 -11.93 -15.48 10.76
C TYR A 63 -11.33 -14.08 10.69
N ALA A 64 -10.00 -13.98 10.59
CA ALA A 64 -9.32 -12.69 10.38
C ALA A 64 -9.82 -12.01 9.09
N LEU A 65 -9.96 -12.76 8.00
CA LEU A 65 -10.48 -12.23 6.75
C LEU A 65 -11.91 -11.69 6.89
N ARG A 66 -12.80 -12.38 7.64
CA ARG A 66 -14.16 -11.87 7.89
C ARG A 66 -14.18 -10.54 8.64
N SER A 67 -13.22 -10.30 9.53
CA SER A 67 -13.20 -9.07 10.32
C SER A 67 -12.90 -7.82 9.48
N VAL A 68 -12.22 -7.98 8.33
CA VAL A 68 -11.79 -6.87 7.47
C VAL A 68 -12.66 -6.68 6.22
N VAL A 69 -13.51 -7.65 5.87
CA VAL A 69 -14.40 -7.57 4.71
C VAL A 69 -15.79 -7.08 5.17
N PRO A 70 -16.28 -5.91 4.69
CA PRO A 70 -17.52 -5.31 5.20
C PRO A 70 -18.80 -6.09 4.84
N THR A 71 -18.82 -6.72 3.67
CA THR A 71 -19.98 -7.47 3.16
C THR A 71 -19.59 -8.93 2.99
N VAL A 72 -20.05 -9.77 3.90
CA VAL A 72 -19.95 -11.23 3.77
C VAL A 72 -21.32 -11.75 3.35
N SER A 73 -21.51 -11.99 2.05
CA SER A 73 -22.78 -12.41 1.44
C SER A 73 -23.24 -13.76 1.99
N ARG A 74 -22.28 -14.66 2.21
CA ARG A 74 -22.53 -16.00 2.76
C ARG A 74 -21.39 -16.43 3.67
N MET A 75 -21.71 -17.30 4.63
CA MET A 75 -20.75 -17.82 5.60
C MET A 75 -19.92 -19.01 5.07
N ASP A 76 -20.01 -19.37 3.79
CA ASP A 76 -19.13 -20.39 3.23
C ASP A 76 -17.78 -19.79 2.79
N LYS A 77 -16.78 -20.66 2.63
CA LYS A 77 -15.40 -20.25 2.34
C LYS A 77 -15.24 -19.68 0.94
N ALA A 78 -16.01 -20.18 -0.04
CA ALA A 78 -15.88 -19.77 -1.43
C ALA A 78 -16.44 -18.36 -1.63
N SER A 79 -17.65 -18.11 -1.11
CA SER A 79 -18.26 -16.78 -1.14
C SER A 79 -17.41 -15.75 -0.41
N LEU A 80 -16.82 -16.07 0.76
CA LEU A 80 -15.95 -15.11 1.44
C LEU A 80 -14.73 -14.71 0.59
N LEU A 81 -14.11 -15.66 -0.12
CA LEU A 81 -12.97 -15.35 -0.97
C LEU A 81 -13.38 -14.48 -2.18
N ALA A 82 -14.55 -14.74 -2.77
CA ALA A 82 -15.09 -13.92 -3.85
C ALA A 82 -15.38 -12.48 -3.37
N ASP A 83 -16.04 -12.34 -2.22
CA ASP A 83 -16.34 -11.04 -1.61
C ASP A 83 -15.06 -10.26 -1.27
N ALA A 84 -14.03 -10.94 -0.75
CA ALA A 84 -12.74 -10.33 -0.47
C ALA A 84 -12.04 -9.81 -1.74
N VAL A 85 -12.07 -10.57 -2.83
CA VAL A 85 -11.50 -10.14 -4.12
C VAL A 85 -12.25 -8.93 -4.68
N ALA A 86 -13.59 -8.94 -4.60
CA ALA A 86 -14.41 -7.82 -5.01
C ALA A 86 -14.06 -6.55 -4.22
N TYR A 87 -13.95 -6.66 -2.89
CA TYR A 87 -13.62 -5.53 -2.03
C TYR A 87 -12.22 -4.96 -2.30
N ILE A 88 -11.20 -5.81 -2.54
CA ILE A 88 -9.86 -5.33 -2.92
C ILE A 88 -9.91 -4.56 -4.25
N THR A 89 -10.70 -5.03 -5.21
CA THR A 89 -10.84 -4.38 -6.52
C THR A 89 -11.52 -3.02 -6.38
N GLU A 90 -12.56 -2.93 -5.55
CA GLU A 90 -13.22 -1.67 -5.22
C GLU A 90 -12.27 -0.68 -4.54
N LEU A 91 -11.48 -1.14 -3.56
CA LEU A 91 -10.49 -0.30 -2.87
C LEU A 91 -9.43 0.26 -3.83
N LYS A 92 -8.93 -0.56 -4.76
CA LYS A 92 -8.01 -0.10 -5.81
C LYS A 92 -8.64 0.99 -6.66
N GLY A 93 -9.87 0.78 -7.15
CA GLY A 93 -10.59 1.80 -7.92
C GLY A 93 -10.86 3.10 -7.14
N LYS A 94 -11.09 3.00 -5.83
CA LYS A 94 -11.23 4.18 -4.96
C LYS A 94 -9.91 4.95 -4.84
N VAL A 95 -8.79 4.26 -4.68
CA VAL A 95 -7.46 4.90 -4.65
C VAL A 95 -7.21 5.63 -5.97
N ASP A 96 -7.38 4.96 -7.11
CA ASP A 96 -7.16 5.56 -8.43
C ASP A 96 -8.05 6.79 -8.66
N SER A 97 -9.33 6.71 -8.27
CA SER A 97 -10.27 7.84 -8.36
C SER A 97 -9.84 9.02 -7.47
N LEU A 98 -9.41 8.76 -6.23
CA LEU A 98 -8.95 9.80 -5.32
C LEU A 98 -7.65 10.45 -5.82
N GLU A 99 -6.72 9.67 -6.35
CA GLU A 99 -5.48 10.20 -6.93
C GLU A 99 -5.76 11.08 -8.16
N SER A 100 -6.67 10.65 -9.04
CA SER A 100 -7.13 11.45 -10.18
C SER A 100 -7.80 12.75 -9.72
N GLN A 101 -8.69 12.68 -8.74
CA GLN A 101 -9.35 13.88 -8.18
C GLN A 101 -8.34 14.84 -7.57
N LEU A 102 -7.33 14.34 -6.85
CA LEU A 102 -6.24 15.17 -6.32
C LEU A 102 -5.44 15.83 -7.43
N GLN A 103 -5.17 15.11 -8.52
CA GLN A 103 -4.44 15.67 -9.66
C GLN A 103 -5.25 16.77 -10.35
N ILE A 104 -6.53 16.52 -10.62
CA ILE A 104 -7.46 17.52 -11.17
C ILE A 104 -7.53 18.74 -10.24
N MET A 105 -7.64 18.52 -8.93
CA MET A 105 -7.68 19.61 -7.95
C MET A 105 -6.40 20.44 -7.95
N ARG A 106 -5.22 19.80 -8.07
CA ARG A 106 -3.93 20.51 -8.20
C ARG A 106 -3.87 21.34 -9.47
N GLU A 107 -4.32 20.79 -10.59
CA GLU A 107 -4.34 21.49 -11.88
C GLU A 107 -5.31 22.67 -11.87
N LEU A 108 -6.52 22.47 -11.34
CA LEU A 108 -7.49 23.54 -11.12
C LEU A 108 -6.90 24.65 -10.24
N ARG A 109 -6.24 24.29 -9.13
CA ARG A 109 -5.55 25.26 -8.27
C ARG A 109 -4.46 26.03 -9.02
N TYR A 110 -3.66 25.36 -9.84
CA TYR A 110 -2.61 26.00 -10.65
C TYR A 110 -3.20 27.00 -11.67
N ASN A 111 -4.26 26.59 -12.39
CA ASN A 111 -4.93 27.41 -13.39
C ASN A 111 -5.65 28.61 -12.76
N THR A 112 -6.28 28.47 -11.59
CA THR A 112 -6.87 29.60 -10.86
C THR A 112 -5.81 30.65 -10.48
N ASN A 113 -4.64 30.22 -10.03
CA ASN A 113 -3.55 31.14 -9.68
C ASN A 113 -3.02 31.90 -10.90
N ASN A 114 -2.85 31.23 -12.04
CA ASN A 114 -2.45 31.89 -13.29
C ASN A 114 -3.50 32.88 -13.79
N ASN A 115 -4.78 32.53 -13.73
CA ASN A 115 -5.87 33.45 -14.09
C ASN A 115 -5.90 34.67 -13.17
N ASN A 116 -5.59 34.52 -11.88
CA ASN A 116 -5.50 35.65 -10.95
C ASN A 116 -4.29 36.54 -11.25
N ASN A 117 -3.15 35.97 -11.65
CA ASN A 117 -1.98 36.73 -12.07
C ASN A 117 -2.23 37.50 -13.38
N ASN A 118 -2.87 36.86 -14.36
CA ASN A 118 -3.24 37.50 -15.62
C ASN A 118 -4.29 38.62 -15.40
N LYS A 119 -5.27 38.40 -14.51
CA LYS A 119 -6.25 39.44 -14.13
C LYS A 119 -5.60 40.61 -13.39
N LYS A 120 -4.66 40.36 -12.47
CA LYS A 120 -3.90 41.42 -11.79
C LYS A 120 -3.02 42.20 -12.77
N SER A 121 -2.38 41.52 -13.71
CA SER A 121 -1.58 42.13 -14.78
C SER A 121 -2.45 43.02 -15.68
N MET A 122 -3.60 42.52 -16.13
CA MET A 122 -4.59 43.30 -16.92
C MET A 122 -5.14 44.51 -16.16
N LYS A 123 -5.42 44.35 -14.86
CA LYS A 123 -5.87 45.45 -13.98
C LYS A 123 -4.79 46.53 -13.83
N MET A 124 -3.52 46.13 -13.71
CA MET A 124 -2.37 47.04 -13.66
C MET A 124 -2.14 47.74 -15.00
N SER A 125 -2.28 47.05 -16.13
CA SER A 125 -2.17 47.69 -17.46
C SER A 125 -3.30 48.69 -17.72
N GLU A 126 -4.54 48.39 -17.30
CA GLU A 126 -5.65 49.35 -17.36
C GLU A 126 -5.32 50.60 -16.52
N MET A 127 -4.87 50.42 -15.28
CA MET A 127 -4.51 51.53 -14.38
C MET A 127 -3.33 52.36 -14.90
N LEU A 128 -2.33 51.75 -15.54
CA LEU A 128 -1.22 52.48 -16.16
C LEU A 128 -1.67 53.26 -17.40
N SER A 129 -2.58 52.71 -18.21
CA SER A 129 -3.11 53.40 -19.38
C SER A 129 -3.91 54.66 -19.03
N SER A 130 -4.67 54.64 -17.93
CA SER A 130 -5.42 55.81 -17.49
C SER A 130 -4.52 56.94 -16.98
N VAL A 131 -3.32 56.63 -16.47
CA VAL A 131 -2.37 57.64 -15.97
C VAL A 131 -1.59 58.31 -17.11
N VAL A 132 -1.46 57.64 -18.27
CA VAL A 132 -0.71 58.16 -19.43
C VAL A 132 -1.54 59.12 -20.30
N SER A 133 -2.87 59.19 -20.12
CA SER A 133 -3.74 60.01 -20.97
C SER A 133 -3.91 61.47 -20.56
N ASP A 134 -3.37 61.94 -19.43
CA ASP A 134 -3.65 63.29 -18.92
C ASP A 134 -2.64 64.39 -19.31
N ASP A 135 -1.63 64.13 -20.17
CA ASP A 135 -0.61 65.14 -20.52
C ASP A 135 -0.52 65.50 -22.02
N GLN A 136 -1.68 65.70 -22.66
CA GLN A 136 -1.75 66.44 -23.93
C GLN A 136 -2.68 67.65 -23.83
N SER A 137 -2.40 68.58 -22.92
CA SER A 137 -2.90 69.95 -23.09
C SER A 137 -2.08 70.98 -22.32
N THR A 138 -1.00 71.48 -22.92
CA THR A 138 -0.50 72.87 -22.84
C THR A 138 0.51 72.99 -24.00
N THR A 139 0.59 74.00 -24.86
CA THR A 139 0.71 75.43 -24.57
C THR A 139 0.70 76.24 -25.88
N THR A 140 -0.14 77.28 -25.92
CA THR A 140 0.07 78.65 -26.44
C THR A 140 0.48 78.94 -27.89
N GLY A 141 -0.26 79.86 -28.53
CA GLY A 141 0.33 80.79 -29.50
C GLY A 141 -0.61 81.43 -30.52
N GLN A 142 -1.50 82.33 -30.07
CA GLN A 142 -2.08 83.40 -30.89
C GLN A 142 -0.96 84.31 -31.45
N THR A 143 -1.05 84.78 -32.70
CA THR A 143 -1.21 86.22 -33.06
C THR A 143 -1.06 86.47 -34.56
N SER A 144 -1.98 87.31 -35.06
CA SER A 144 -1.92 88.31 -36.15
C SER A 144 -1.71 87.86 -37.59
#